data_AF-A0A1F2UWP4-F1
#
_entry.id   AF-A0A1F2UWP4-F1
#
_cell.length_a   1.000
_cell.length_b   1.000
_cell.length_c   1.000
_cell.angle_alpha   90.00
_cell.angle_beta   90.00
_cell.angle_gamma   90.00
#
_symmetry.space_group_name_H-M   'P 1'
#
loop_
_entity.id
_entity.type
_entity.pdbx_description
1 polymer ?
#
loop_
_entity_poly.entity_id
_entity_poly.type
_entity_poly.pdbx_seq_one_letter_code
_entity_poly.pdbx_strand_id
1 'polypeptide(L)'
;MRQLVVPKPLKVEFASVEILWHSSAKTRRVDALVLAWVKFEKQLRRLFCFLVFQHPKINAGQIDSVISVLVKNRDLYPETFIRGIAALGVTPVPTLLADKHSKLWNEIKRIKKYRDKIMHGQTTGQNVPSAQLERDVLWIIEWVFSLGDAAQVAFGYNGIERNTYRMAKSVLTSSVKEYPFSNVAEFKKWLTKLAKQKG
;
A
#
# COMPACT_ATOMS: atom_id res chain seq x y z
N MET A 1 -17.37 -12.96 -17.48
CA MET A 1 -17.00 -12.19 -16.27
C MET A 1 -16.11 -13.09 -15.44
N ARG A 2 -14.92 -12.64 -15.07
CA ARG A 2 -14.02 -13.44 -14.21
C ARG A 2 -14.66 -13.66 -12.85
N GLN A 3 -14.40 -14.81 -12.24
CA GLN A 3 -14.76 -15.04 -10.84
C GLN A 3 -13.85 -14.20 -9.96
N LEU A 4 -14.43 -13.42 -9.05
CA LEU A 4 -13.69 -12.71 -8.02
C LEU A 4 -13.56 -13.63 -6.80
N VAL A 5 -12.33 -13.95 -6.43
CA VAL A 5 -12.03 -14.70 -5.21
C VAL A 5 -11.20 -13.79 -4.31
N VAL A 6 -11.82 -13.25 -3.27
CA VAL A 6 -11.12 -12.50 -2.22
C VAL A 6 -10.65 -13.48 -1.13
N PRO A 7 -9.34 -13.57 -0.86
CA PRO A 7 -8.82 -14.41 0.22
C PRO A 7 -9.41 -14.05 1.58
N LYS A 8 -9.60 -15.04 2.46
CA LYS A 8 -10.22 -14.87 3.79
C LYS A 8 -9.65 -13.68 4.59
N PRO A 9 -8.31 -13.47 4.67
CA PRO A 9 -7.74 -12.33 5.41
C PRO A 9 -8.14 -10.95 4.85
N LEU A 10 -8.55 -10.88 3.59
CA LEU A 10 -8.89 -9.62 2.91
C LEU A 10 -10.40 -9.36 2.83
N LYS A 11 -11.25 -10.31 3.26
CA LYS A 11 -12.71 -10.23 3.09
C LYS A 11 -13.30 -8.92 3.59
N VAL A 12 -12.91 -8.47 4.78
CA VAL A 12 -13.43 -7.21 5.35
C VAL A 12 -12.91 -5.98 4.59
N GLU A 13 -11.62 -5.92 4.25
CA GLU A 13 -11.06 -4.73 3.57
C GLU A 13 -11.54 -4.62 2.11
N PHE A 14 -11.81 -5.74 1.44
CA PHE A 14 -12.27 -5.81 0.04
C PHE A 14 -13.78 -6.02 -0.13
N ALA A 15 -14.58 -6.08 0.94
CA ALA A 15 -16.03 -6.24 0.86
C ALA A 15 -16.69 -5.20 -0.09
N SER A 16 -16.26 -3.94 -0.03
CA SER A 16 -16.78 -2.89 -0.92
C SER A 16 -16.39 -3.10 -2.40
N VAL A 17 -15.23 -3.72 -2.66
CA VAL A 17 -14.82 -4.10 -4.02
C VAL A 17 -15.70 -5.25 -4.51
N GLU A 18 -16.00 -6.25 -3.67
CA GLU A 18 -16.92 -7.34 -4.02
C GLU A 18 -18.34 -6.82 -4.32
N ILE A 19 -18.86 -5.89 -3.52
CA ILE A 19 -20.18 -5.26 -3.75
C ILE A 19 -20.21 -4.57 -5.12
N LEU A 20 -19.21 -3.75 -5.43
CA LEU A 20 -19.12 -3.09 -6.73
C LEU A 20 -19.02 -4.11 -7.86
N TRP A 21 -18.14 -5.10 -7.71
CA TRP A 21 -17.94 -6.16 -8.70
C TRP A 21 -19.24 -6.87 -9.07
N HIS A 22 -20.09 -7.17 -8.10
CA HIS A 22 -21.37 -7.87 -8.29
C HIS A 22 -22.56 -6.96 -8.58
N SER A 23 -22.38 -5.63 -8.57
CA SER A 23 -23.44 -4.67 -8.90
C SER A 23 -23.89 -4.74 -10.37
N SER A 24 -25.05 -4.15 -10.68
CA SER A 24 -25.56 -4.00 -12.05
C SER A 24 -25.06 -2.72 -12.75
N ALA A 25 -24.25 -1.90 -12.09
CA ALA A 25 -23.78 -0.63 -12.63
C ALA A 25 -22.88 -0.83 -13.86
N LYS A 26 -23.05 0.04 -14.88
CA LYS A 26 -22.24 -0.02 -16.12
C LYS A 26 -20.74 0.20 -15.86
N THR A 27 -20.41 1.02 -14.86
CA THR A 27 -19.04 1.42 -14.49
C THR A 27 -18.37 0.46 -13.50
N ARG A 28 -19.08 -0.57 -13.01
CA ARG A 28 -18.68 -1.42 -11.89
C ARG A 28 -17.23 -1.92 -11.91
N ARG A 29 -16.68 -2.19 -13.09
CA ARG A 29 -15.31 -2.70 -13.29
C ARG A 29 -14.26 -1.63 -13.06
N VAL A 30 -14.54 -0.41 -13.54
CA VAL A 30 -13.70 0.76 -13.30
C VAL A 30 -13.75 1.10 -11.82
N ASP A 31 -14.94 1.13 -11.23
CA ASP A 31 -15.13 1.46 -9.82
C ASP A 31 -14.44 0.44 -8.90
N ALA A 32 -14.58 -0.85 -9.20
CA ALA A 32 -13.88 -1.92 -8.49
C ALA A 32 -12.35 -1.80 -8.63
N LEU A 33 -11.83 -1.48 -9.81
CA LEU A 33 -10.40 -1.27 -10.04
C LEU A 33 -9.87 -0.08 -9.22
N VAL A 34 -10.55 1.06 -9.29
CA VAL A 34 -10.17 2.27 -8.55
C VAL A 34 -10.15 1.99 -7.05
N LEU A 35 -11.20 1.35 -6.53
CA LEU A 35 -11.28 1.06 -5.11
C LEU A 35 -10.22 0.03 -4.67
N ALA A 36 -9.98 -1.02 -5.47
CA ALA A 36 -8.92 -1.98 -5.22
C ALA A 36 -7.53 -1.30 -5.18
N TRP A 37 -7.28 -0.38 -6.12
CA TRP A 37 -6.04 0.39 -6.14
C TRP A 37 -5.84 1.22 -4.87
N VAL A 38 -6.90 1.89 -4.38
CA VAL A 38 -6.87 2.61 -3.11
C VAL A 38 -6.51 1.66 -1.95
N LYS A 39 -7.02 0.41 -1.95
CA LYS A 39 -6.65 -0.58 -0.92
C LYS A 39 -5.17 -0.94 -0.97
N PHE A 40 -4.61 -1.12 -2.16
CA PHE A 40 -3.19 -1.36 -2.36
C PHE A 40 -2.32 -0.21 -1.84
N GLU A 41 -2.61 1.04 -2.21
CA GLU A 41 -1.85 2.21 -1.73
C GLU A 41 -1.92 2.34 -0.21
N LYS A 42 -3.11 2.09 0.34
CA LYS A 42 -3.38 2.13 1.78
C LYS A 42 -2.58 1.06 2.54
N GLN A 43 -2.43 -0.16 2.00
CA GLN A 43 -1.62 -1.20 2.62
C GLN A 43 -0.16 -0.78 2.76
N LEU A 44 0.46 -0.31 1.67
CA LEU A 44 1.85 0.14 1.70
C LEU A 44 2.06 1.31 2.68
N ARG A 45 1.14 2.28 2.67
CA ARG A 45 1.19 3.42 3.60
C ARG A 45 1.08 2.95 5.06
N ARG A 46 0.18 2.00 5.36
CA ARG A 46 0.01 1.44 6.70
C ARG A 46 1.22 0.64 7.16
N LEU A 47 1.78 -0.22 6.31
CA LEU A 47 3.01 -0.95 6.63
C LEU A 47 4.15 0.01 6.95
N PHE A 48 4.33 1.04 6.12
CA PHE A 48 5.34 2.06 6.37
C PHE A 48 5.09 2.79 7.69
N CYS A 49 3.85 3.23 7.95
CA CYS A 49 3.50 3.91 9.21
C CYS A 49 3.71 3.02 10.43
N PHE A 50 3.38 1.72 10.33
CA PHE A 50 3.58 0.75 11.38
C PHE A 50 5.06 0.71 11.81
N LEU A 51 5.97 0.59 10.84
CA LEU A 51 7.41 0.58 11.10
C LEU A 51 7.92 1.93 11.64
N VAL A 52 7.39 3.05 11.16
CA VAL A 52 7.69 4.38 11.71
C VAL A 52 7.23 4.50 13.17
N PHE A 53 6.04 3.99 13.51
CA PHE A 53 5.50 4.06 14.86
C PHE A 53 6.18 3.11 15.86
N GLN A 54 6.93 2.11 15.39
CA GLN A 54 7.83 1.33 16.24
C GLN A 54 8.98 2.18 16.81
N HIS A 55 9.25 3.37 16.26
CA HIS A 55 10.34 4.22 16.72
C HIS A 55 10.18 4.57 18.21
N PRO A 56 11.22 4.38 19.06
CA PRO A 56 11.09 4.54 20.52
C PRO A 56 10.74 5.97 20.91
N LYS A 57 11.31 6.97 20.23
CA LYS A 57 11.01 8.40 20.45
C LYS A 57 9.71 8.89 19.79
N ILE A 58 8.94 8.03 19.10
CA ILE A 58 7.59 8.39 18.62
C ILE A 58 6.56 7.84 19.61
N ASN A 59 5.85 8.74 20.29
CA ASN A 59 4.82 8.42 21.28
C ASN A 59 3.40 8.83 20.81
N ALA A 60 2.39 8.58 21.65
CA ALA A 60 0.99 8.81 21.32
C ALA A 60 0.68 10.29 21.02
N GLY A 61 1.34 11.21 21.72
CA GLY A 61 1.20 12.66 21.50
C GLY A 61 1.80 13.15 20.17
N GLN A 62 2.55 12.31 19.46
CA GLN A 62 3.20 12.66 18.19
C GLN A 62 2.51 12.03 16.98
N ILE A 63 1.47 11.20 17.16
CA ILE A 63 0.76 10.52 16.07
C ILE A 63 0.26 11.54 15.04
N ASP A 64 -0.45 12.57 15.48
CA ASP A 64 -1.00 13.60 14.58
C ASP A 64 0.10 14.37 13.85
N SER A 65 1.25 14.60 14.50
CA SER A 65 2.38 15.25 13.86
C SER A 65 2.98 14.38 12.75
N VAL A 66 3.14 13.08 12.98
CA VAL A 66 3.61 12.12 11.97
C VAL A 66 2.61 12.02 10.81
N ILE A 67 1.31 11.93 11.10
CA ILE A 67 0.25 11.92 10.08
C ILE A 67 0.26 13.23 9.27
N SER A 68 0.41 14.38 9.93
CA SER A 68 0.48 15.69 9.27
C SER A 68 1.66 15.75 8.28
N VAL A 69 2.81 15.17 8.63
CA VAL A 69 3.97 15.08 7.74
C VAL A 69 3.66 14.26 6.48
N LEU A 70 2.99 13.11 6.64
CA LEU A 70 2.58 12.26 5.52
C LEU A 70 1.53 12.93 4.61
N VAL A 71 0.55 13.63 5.19
CA VAL A 71 -0.53 14.31 4.44
C VAL A 71 0.00 15.52 3.67
N LYS A 72 0.94 16.28 4.26
CA LYS A 72 1.52 17.48 3.62
C LYS A 72 2.47 17.13 2.47
N ASN A 73 3.01 15.92 2.43
CA ASN A 73 3.90 15.49 1.36
C ASN A 73 3.08 14.85 0.23
N ARG A 74 2.90 15.60 -0.87
CA ARG A 74 2.05 15.21 -2.00
C ARG A 74 2.71 14.22 -2.96
N ASP A 75 4.03 14.02 -2.87
CA ASP A 75 4.81 13.18 -3.79
C ASP A 75 5.09 11.78 -3.22
N LEU A 76 4.15 11.26 -2.42
CA LEU A 76 4.26 9.94 -1.79
C LEU A 76 3.52 8.88 -2.61
N TYR A 77 4.26 8.28 -3.54
CA TYR A 77 3.80 7.16 -4.37
C TYR A 77 4.12 5.80 -3.73
N PRO A 78 3.50 4.69 -4.18
CA PRO A 78 3.85 3.33 -3.76
C PRO A 78 5.35 3.03 -3.74
N GLU A 79 6.08 3.49 -4.75
CA GLU A 79 7.54 3.37 -4.87
C GLU A 79 8.26 4.01 -3.67
N THR A 80 7.80 5.18 -3.24
CA THR A 80 8.37 5.90 -2.09
C THR A 80 8.20 5.09 -0.81
N PHE A 81 7.05 4.45 -0.60
CA PHE A 81 6.83 3.59 0.57
C PHE A 81 7.69 2.34 0.53
N ILE A 82 7.84 1.69 -0.63
CA ILE A 82 8.70 0.50 -0.79
C ILE A 82 10.16 0.85 -0.46
N ARG A 83 10.68 1.96 -1.00
CA ARG A 83 12.03 2.45 -0.67
C ARG A 83 12.15 2.84 0.80
N GLY A 84 11.11 3.47 1.36
CA GLY A 84 11.07 3.87 2.76
C GLY A 84 11.15 2.68 3.71
N ILE A 85 10.43 1.60 3.41
CA ILE A 85 10.51 0.34 4.16
C ILE A 85 11.94 -0.21 4.09
N ALA A 86 12.54 -0.29 2.90
CA ALA A 86 13.93 -0.75 2.76
C ALA A 86 14.94 0.12 3.55
N ALA A 87 14.75 1.44 3.54
CA ALA A 87 15.61 2.40 4.23
C ALA A 87 15.45 2.39 5.76
N LEU A 88 14.47 1.66 6.32
CA LEU A 88 14.36 1.37 7.75
C LEU A 88 15.17 0.12 8.15
N GLY A 89 15.94 -0.47 7.24
CA GLY A 89 16.79 -1.63 7.55
C GLY A 89 16.03 -2.92 7.88
N VAL A 90 14.73 -2.98 7.56
CA VAL A 90 13.93 -4.21 7.61
C VAL A 90 14.02 -4.98 6.30
N THR A 91 13.55 -6.23 6.28
CA THR A 91 13.46 -7.02 5.05
C THR A 91 12.68 -6.24 3.97
N PRO A 92 13.30 -5.89 2.83
CA PRO A 92 12.63 -5.09 1.80
C PRO A 92 11.44 -5.82 1.17
N VAL A 93 10.44 -5.08 0.68
CA VAL A 93 9.26 -5.63 -0.01
C VAL A 93 9.64 -6.59 -1.17
N PRO A 94 10.63 -6.29 -2.03
CA PRO A 94 11.07 -7.24 -3.04
C PRO A 94 11.53 -8.59 -2.49
N THR A 95 12.23 -8.56 -1.36
CA THR A 95 12.72 -9.77 -0.68
C THR A 95 11.58 -10.53 -0.01
N LEU A 96 10.62 -9.83 0.62
CA LEU A 96 9.43 -10.45 1.23
C LEU A 96 8.59 -11.23 0.21
N LEU A 97 8.44 -10.68 -0.99
CA LEU A 97 7.63 -11.28 -2.04
C LEU A 97 8.41 -12.27 -2.93
N ALA A 98 9.74 -12.33 -2.77
CA ALA A 98 10.64 -13.19 -3.55
C ALA A 98 10.29 -13.17 -5.05
N ASP A 99 10.18 -14.33 -5.68
CA ASP A 99 9.89 -14.48 -7.11
C ASP A 99 8.55 -13.87 -7.53
N LYS A 100 7.59 -13.77 -6.61
CA LYS A 100 6.29 -13.13 -6.90
C LYS A 100 6.45 -11.62 -7.12
N HIS A 101 7.47 -10.99 -6.53
CA HIS A 101 7.63 -9.54 -6.57
C HIS A 101 7.69 -9.03 -8.01
N SER A 102 8.60 -9.55 -8.82
CA SER A 102 8.83 -9.06 -10.19
C SER A 102 7.55 -9.13 -11.01
N LYS A 103 6.87 -10.28 -10.96
CA LYS A 103 5.62 -10.51 -11.68
C LYS A 103 4.52 -9.55 -11.24
N LEU A 104 4.22 -9.51 -9.94
CA LEU A 104 3.12 -8.68 -9.43
C LEU A 104 3.44 -7.18 -9.60
N TRP A 105 4.68 -6.77 -9.42
CA TRP A 105 5.09 -5.38 -9.54
C TRP A 105 4.99 -4.86 -10.98
N ASN A 106 5.35 -5.69 -11.96
CA ASN A 106 5.19 -5.34 -13.36
C ASN A 106 3.72 -5.11 -13.73
N GLU A 107 2.81 -5.92 -13.19
CA GLU A 107 1.37 -5.71 -13.37
C GLU A 107 0.89 -4.43 -12.68
N ILE A 108 1.33 -4.14 -11.45
CA ILE A 108 1.01 -2.88 -10.75
C ILE A 108 1.49 -1.66 -11.56
N LYS A 109 2.73 -1.68 -12.08
CA LYS A 109 3.25 -0.61 -12.95
C LYS A 109 2.41 -0.45 -14.21
N ARG A 110 1.98 -1.55 -14.84
CA ARG A 110 1.12 -1.53 -16.03
C ARG A 110 -0.22 -0.88 -15.69
N ILE A 111 -0.84 -1.27 -14.59
CA ILE A 111 -2.14 -0.75 -14.12
C ILE A 111 -2.07 0.75 -13.85
N LYS A 112 -1.00 1.20 -13.17
CA LYS A 112 -0.76 2.63 -12.85
C LYS A 112 -0.91 3.54 -14.06
N LYS A 113 -0.35 3.14 -15.22
CA LYS A 113 -0.28 3.95 -16.44
C LYS A 113 -1.63 4.47 -16.92
N TYR A 114 -2.68 3.67 -16.84
CA TYR A 114 -4.03 4.10 -17.24
C TYR A 114 -4.93 4.41 -16.04
N ARG A 115 -4.64 3.89 -14.84
CA ARG A 115 -5.32 4.31 -13.61
C ARG A 115 -5.23 5.82 -13.43
N ASP A 116 -4.05 6.42 -13.61
CA ASP A 116 -3.90 7.87 -13.45
C ASP A 116 -4.82 8.63 -14.40
N LYS A 117 -4.93 8.19 -15.66
CA LYS A 117 -5.86 8.76 -16.63
C LYS A 117 -7.33 8.57 -16.24
N ILE A 118 -7.71 7.38 -15.79
CA ILE A 118 -9.07 7.07 -15.30
C ILE A 118 -9.45 7.99 -14.14
N MET A 119 -8.55 8.15 -13.16
CA MET A 119 -8.78 8.98 -11.97
C MET A 119 -8.92 10.47 -12.30
N HIS A 120 -8.27 10.92 -13.39
CA HIS A 120 -8.37 12.30 -13.86
C HIS A 120 -9.51 12.52 -14.87
N GLY A 121 -10.37 11.52 -15.11
CA GLY A 121 -11.44 11.60 -16.11
C GLY A 121 -10.93 11.82 -17.54
N GLN A 122 -9.65 11.55 -17.77
CA GLN A 122 -9.01 11.77 -19.05
C GLN A 122 -9.31 10.61 -19.99
N THR A 123 -9.51 10.91 -21.27
CA THR A 123 -9.52 9.89 -22.31
C THR A 123 -8.19 9.15 -22.24
N THR A 124 -8.25 7.87 -21.89
CA THR A 124 -7.04 7.06 -21.67
C THR A 124 -6.21 6.91 -22.95
N GLY A 125 -6.82 7.17 -24.12
CA GLY A 125 -6.33 6.79 -25.45
C GLY A 125 -6.23 5.28 -25.62
N GLN A 126 -6.71 4.53 -24.64
CA GLN A 126 -6.60 3.08 -24.51
C GLN A 126 -8.00 2.54 -24.28
N ASN A 127 -8.55 1.83 -25.26
CA ASN A 127 -9.80 1.09 -25.11
C ASN A 127 -9.57 -0.11 -24.17
N VAL A 128 -9.37 0.15 -22.86
CA VAL A 128 -9.08 -0.88 -21.86
C VAL A 128 -10.31 -1.78 -21.74
N PRO A 129 -10.22 -3.05 -22.17
CA PRO A 129 -11.39 -3.91 -22.20
C PRO A 129 -11.86 -4.25 -20.79
N SER A 130 -13.15 -4.50 -20.63
CA SER A 130 -13.75 -4.96 -19.36
C SER A 130 -13.01 -6.18 -18.77
N ALA A 131 -12.59 -7.13 -19.61
CA ALA A 131 -11.86 -8.31 -19.18
C ALA A 131 -10.45 -8.02 -18.63
N GLN A 132 -9.84 -6.90 -19.07
CA GLN A 132 -8.56 -6.42 -18.57
C GLN A 132 -8.74 -5.81 -17.18
N LEU A 133 -9.71 -4.90 -17.01
CA LEU A 133 -10.04 -4.30 -15.70
C LEU A 133 -10.35 -5.38 -14.65
N GLU A 134 -11.11 -6.39 -15.06
CA GLU A 134 -11.41 -7.55 -14.20
C GLU A 134 -10.12 -8.29 -13.78
N ARG A 135 -9.18 -8.50 -14.70
CA ARG A 135 -7.88 -9.12 -14.40
C ARG A 135 -7.03 -8.26 -13.48
N ASP A 136 -7.07 -6.95 -13.65
CA ASP A 136 -6.27 -6.00 -12.88
C ASP A 136 -6.67 -5.95 -11.41
N VAL A 137 -7.98 -6.03 -11.13
CA VAL A 137 -8.50 -6.16 -9.75
C VAL A 137 -7.92 -7.42 -9.08
N LEU A 138 -7.87 -8.55 -9.81
CA LEU A 138 -7.29 -9.79 -9.28
C LEU A 138 -5.78 -9.65 -9.00
N TRP A 139 -5.03 -8.98 -9.88
CA TRP A 139 -3.62 -8.71 -9.63
C TRP A 139 -3.38 -7.85 -8.39
N ILE A 140 -4.23 -6.84 -8.17
CA ILE A 140 -4.15 -6.01 -6.97
C ILE A 140 -4.48 -6.81 -5.71
N ILE A 141 -5.52 -7.66 -5.74
CA ILE A 141 -5.86 -8.53 -4.62
C ILE A 141 -4.70 -9.50 -4.31
N GLU A 142 -4.09 -10.11 -5.33
CA GLU A 142 -2.96 -11.02 -5.16
C GLU A 142 -1.73 -10.30 -4.58
N TRP A 143 -1.45 -9.07 -5.02
CA TRP A 143 -0.42 -8.23 -4.39
C TRP A 143 -0.72 -8.02 -2.91
N VAL A 144 -1.92 -7.55 -2.60
CA VAL A 144 -2.29 -7.19 -1.23
C VAL A 144 -2.28 -8.41 -0.31
N PHE A 145 -2.71 -9.56 -0.83
CA PHE A 145 -2.68 -10.81 -0.10
C PHE A 145 -1.25 -11.28 0.14
N SER A 146 -0.45 -11.43 -0.93
CA SER A 146 0.93 -11.93 -0.82
C SER A 146 1.80 -11.04 0.06
N LEU A 147 1.66 -9.71 -0.06
CA LEU A 147 2.42 -8.80 0.79
C LEU A 147 1.93 -8.82 2.23
N GLY A 148 0.61 -8.92 2.44
CA GLY A 148 0.02 -8.98 3.77
C GLY A 148 0.46 -10.21 4.54
N ASP A 149 0.49 -11.38 3.89
CA ASP A 149 0.95 -12.64 4.47
C ASP A 149 2.44 -12.59 4.83
N ALA A 150 3.29 -12.18 3.88
CA ALA A 150 4.72 -12.07 4.11
C ALA A 150 5.07 -11.02 5.19
N ALA A 151 4.39 -9.87 5.20
CA ALA A 151 4.60 -8.83 6.20
C ALA A 151 4.09 -9.22 7.59
N GLN A 152 3.01 -10.02 7.68
CA GLN A 152 2.54 -10.56 8.96
C GLN A 152 3.60 -11.45 9.60
N VAL A 153 4.24 -12.32 8.81
CA VAL A 153 5.32 -13.19 9.28
C VAL A 153 6.57 -12.38 9.66
N ALA A 154 6.96 -11.43 8.81
CA ALA A 154 8.21 -10.69 9.00
C ALA A 154 8.13 -9.61 10.09
N PHE A 155 6.98 -8.93 10.22
CA PHE A 155 6.84 -7.71 11.04
C PHE A 155 5.75 -7.81 12.11
N GLY A 156 4.95 -8.88 12.10
CA GLY A 156 3.78 -9.00 12.97
C GLY A 156 2.59 -8.14 12.55
N TYR A 157 2.60 -7.54 11.34
CA TYR A 157 1.53 -6.70 10.83
C TYR A 157 1.39 -6.76 9.31
N ASN A 158 0.17 -7.03 8.84
CA ASN A 158 -0.16 -7.24 7.42
C ASN A 158 -0.46 -5.96 6.60
N GLY A 159 -0.51 -4.78 7.23
CA GLY A 159 -0.86 -3.52 6.56
C GLY A 159 -2.36 -3.30 6.32
N ILE A 160 -3.23 -4.18 6.80
CA ILE A 160 -4.68 -4.14 6.56
C ILE A 160 -5.44 -3.70 7.81
N GLU A 161 -5.02 -4.15 8.98
CA GLU A 161 -5.74 -3.86 10.22
C GLU A 161 -5.71 -2.37 10.58
N ARG A 162 -6.76 -1.93 11.28
CA ARG A 162 -6.89 -0.54 11.77
C ARG A 162 -6.01 -0.32 13.01
N ASN A 163 -5.94 0.93 13.49
CA ASN A 163 -5.21 1.31 14.70
C ASN A 163 -3.70 0.99 14.62
N THR A 164 -3.08 1.32 13.49
CA THR A 164 -1.68 1.03 13.16
C THR A 164 -0.68 1.41 14.26
N TYR A 165 -0.87 2.55 14.94
CA TYR A 165 -0.01 2.95 16.08
C TYR A 165 -0.07 1.95 17.24
N ARG A 166 -1.30 1.56 17.64
CA ARG A 166 -1.50 0.61 18.74
C ARG A 166 -0.87 -0.74 18.41
N MET A 167 -1.04 -1.21 17.17
CA MET A 167 -0.41 -2.45 16.70
C MET A 167 1.12 -2.34 16.73
N ALA A 168 1.68 -1.21 16.30
CA ALA A 168 3.12 -0.98 16.32
C ALA A 168 3.69 -1.00 17.74
N LYS A 169 2.97 -0.45 18.72
CA LYS A 169 3.40 -0.44 20.13
C LYS A 169 3.11 -1.74 20.88
N SER A 170 2.23 -2.61 20.40
CA SER A 170 2.01 -3.94 21.01
C SER A 170 3.08 -4.97 20.62
N VAL A 171 3.86 -4.72 19.57
CA VAL A 171 4.97 -5.61 19.20
C VAL A 171 6.16 -5.33 20.12
N LEU A 172 6.57 -6.35 20.89
CA LEU A 172 7.61 -6.25 21.92
C LEU A 172 9.01 -5.99 21.36
N THR A 173 9.29 -6.43 20.13
CA THR A 173 10.59 -6.26 19.48
C THR A 173 10.43 -5.51 18.16
N SER A 174 11.05 -4.34 18.07
CA SER A 174 11.09 -3.58 16.82
C SER A 174 11.76 -4.39 15.72
N SER A 175 11.10 -4.54 14.58
CA SER A 175 11.73 -5.13 13.39
C SER A 175 12.75 -4.18 12.77
N VAL A 176 12.59 -2.87 13.00
CA VAL A 176 13.46 -1.80 12.50
C VAL A 176 14.78 -1.80 13.25
N LYS A 177 15.87 -1.96 12.50
CA LYS A 177 17.24 -1.99 13.02
C LYS A 177 17.86 -0.59 13.14
N GLU A 178 17.58 0.27 12.16
CA GLU A 178 18.18 1.59 12.08
C GLU A 178 17.16 2.61 11.57
N TYR A 179 16.83 3.58 12.40
CA TYR A 179 15.99 4.70 11.98
C TYR A 179 16.84 5.81 11.38
N PRO A 180 16.54 6.26 10.15
CA PRO A 180 17.24 7.37 9.50
C PRO A 180 16.80 8.76 10.00
N PHE A 181 16.08 8.80 11.13
CA PHE A 181 15.59 10.00 11.80
C PHE A 181 15.45 9.70 13.29
N SER A 182 15.61 10.71 14.15
CA SER A 182 15.48 10.58 15.60
C SER A 182 14.18 11.17 16.16
N ASN A 183 13.49 12.00 15.40
CA ASN A 183 12.29 12.75 15.82
C ASN A 183 11.40 13.10 14.62
N VAL A 184 10.23 13.69 14.88
CA VAL A 184 9.25 14.02 13.82
C VAL A 184 9.76 15.08 12.83
N ALA A 185 10.60 16.02 13.28
CA ALA A 185 11.17 17.04 12.40
C ALA A 185 12.18 16.44 11.42
N GLU A 186 13.02 15.53 11.89
CA GLU A 186 13.94 14.75 11.05
C GLU A 186 13.19 13.78 10.14
N PHE A 187 12.13 13.12 10.63
CA PHE A 187 11.26 12.28 9.81
C PHE A 187 10.69 13.05 8.62
N LYS A 188 10.24 14.30 8.83
CA LYS A 188 9.78 15.18 7.74
C LYS A 188 10.88 15.43 6.70
N LYS A 189 12.09 15.78 7.14
CA LYS A 189 13.24 16.03 6.24
C LYS A 189 13.59 14.76 5.45
N TRP A 190 13.69 13.63 6.13
CA TRP A 190 13.99 12.34 5.53
C TRP A 190 12.93 11.93 4.50
N LEU A 191 11.65 11.97 4.86
CA LEU A 191 10.55 11.62 3.96
C LEU A 191 10.49 12.52 2.72
N THR A 192 10.81 13.81 2.88
CA THR A 192 10.88 14.75 1.74
C THR A 192 12.01 14.38 0.79
N LYS A 193 13.19 14.00 1.33
CA LYS A 193 14.33 13.53 0.52
C LYS A 193 13.97 12.23 -0.22
N LEU A 194 13.33 11.30 0.47
CA LEU A 194 12.91 10.00 -0.08
C LEU A 194 11.90 10.14 -1.23
N ALA A 195 10.98 11.10 -1.13
CA ALA A 195 10.00 11.41 -2.18
C ALA A 195 10.65 11.97 -3.46
N LYS A 196 11.74 12.74 -3.33
CA LYS A 196 12.48 13.34 -4.45
C LYS A 196 13.40 12.37 -5.18
N GLN A 197 13.75 11.25 -4.57
CA GLN A 197 14.53 10.20 -5.22
C GLN A 197 13.65 9.53 -6.29
N LYS A 198 13.81 9.93 -7.54
CA LYS A 198 13.19 9.23 -8.68
C LYS A 198 13.81 7.84 -8.77
N GLY A 199 12.95 6.82 -8.79
CA GLY A 199 13.33 5.44 -9.12
C GLY A 199 13.02 5.14 -10.58
#